data_AF-A0A174P6T0-F1
#
_entry.id   AF-A0A174P6T0-F1
#
_cell.length_a   1.000
_cell.length_b   1.000
_cell.length_c   1.000
_cell.angle_alpha   90.00
_cell.angle_beta   90.00
_cell.angle_gamma   90.00
#
_symmetry.space_group_name_H-M   'P 1'
#
loop_
_entity.id
_entity.type
_entity.pdbx_description
1 polymer ?
#
loop_
_entity_poly.entity_id
_entity_poly.type
_entity_poly.pdbx_seq_one_letter_code
_entity_poly.pdbx_strand_id
1 'polypeptide(L)'
;MLNKVSSKLAKRIADGSERRKEAVYTYGIEIILSTMIGISSILIVSGLLHEFKLGVIFLLVFAPLRVFTGGYHAVTYFRCFLISNISYLFLLLFNNIIYTKLPLEIWLILLVLSSYYIAIHAPVVNENQPIGENKKSRCKIMARNILNINVFAALFLSVVDKEIMGMMVLSICLVAVFMLITDKPKFLLYTKKGVIGL
;
A
#
# COMPACT_ATOMS: atom_id res chain seq x y z
N MET A 1 3.38 -22.63 -3.06
CA MET A 1 1.99 -23.16 -2.97
C MET A 1 0.97 -22.23 -3.63
N LEU A 2 0.99 -20.92 -3.35
CA LEU A 2 0.12 -19.93 -4.03
C LEU A 2 0.17 -20.02 -5.57
N ASN A 3 1.36 -20.13 -6.17
CA ASN A 3 1.50 -20.25 -7.62
C ASN A 3 0.79 -21.46 -8.25
N LYS A 4 0.75 -22.61 -7.56
CA LYS A 4 0.03 -23.80 -8.04
C LYS A 4 -1.49 -23.61 -7.99
N VAL A 5 -1.99 -22.92 -6.97
CA VAL A 5 -3.43 -22.61 -6.84
C VAL A 5 -3.83 -21.55 -7.86
N SER A 6 -3.05 -20.49 -8.00
CA SER A 6 -3.32 -19.40 -8.93
C SER A 6 -3.24 -19.83 -10.39
N SER A 7 -2.26 -20.68 -10.76
CA SER A 7 -2.18 -21.22 -12.13
C SER A 7 -3.34 -22.17 -12.44
N LYS A 8 -3.81 -22.95 -11.46
CA LYS A 8 -4.99 -23.82 -11.64
C LYS A 8 -6.29 -23.01 -11.82
N LEU A 9 -6.44 -21.90 -11.11
CA LEU A 9 -7.56 -20.96 -11.28
C LEU A 9 -7.44 -20.20 -12.61
N ALA A 10 -6.25 -19.71 -12.96
CA ALA A 10 -5.99 -19.01 -14.22
C ALA A 10 -6.33 -19.89 -15.42
N LYS A 11 -5.95 -21.18 -15.40
CA LYS A 11 -6.29 -22.16 -16.45
C LYS A 11 -7.79 -22.44 -16.57
N ARG A 12 -8.58 -22.25 -15.52
CA ARG A 12 -10.04 -22.38 -15.57
C ARG A 12 -10.74 -21.13 -16.13
N ILE A 13 -10.09 -19.98 -16.07
CA ILE A 13 -10.63 -18.69 -16.52
C ILE A 13 -10.14 -18.35 -17.93
N ALA A 14 -8.92 -18.78 -18.29
CA ALA A 14 -8.35 -18.59 -19.61
C ALA A 14 -9.01 -19.53 -20.62
N ASP A 15 -9.95 -18.98 -21.38
CA ASP A 15 -10.66 -19.70 -22.44
C ASP A 15 -9.76 -19.86 -23.67
N GLY A 16 -9.11 -21.03 -23.79
CA GLY A 16 -8.51 -21.62 -25.01
C GLY A 16 -7.48 -20.84 -25.86
N SER A 17 -7.36 -19.51 -25.75
CA SER A 17 -6.58 -18.70 -26.70
C SER A 17 -5.65 -17.72 -25.99
N GLU A 18 -4.36 -17.88 -26.30
CA GLU A 18 -3.20 -17.08 -25.87
C GLU A 18 -2.61 -17.38 -24.47
N ARG A 19 -1.58 -18.23 -24.45
CA ARG A 19 -0.68 -18.48 -23.30
C ARG A 19 -0.12 -17.19 -22.65
N ARG A 20 -0.07 -16.07 -23.39
CA ARG A 20 0.37 -14.77 -22.86
C ARG A 20 -0.62 -14.17 -21.85
N LYS A 21 -1.92 -14.48 -21.96
CA LYS A 21 -2.95 -14.06 -21.00
C LYS A 21 -2.88 -14.86 -19.70
N GLU A 22 -2.50 -16.14 -19.76
CA GLU A 22 -2.42 -17.03 -18.58
C GLU A 22 -1.47 -16.51 -17.50
N ALA A 23 -0.30 -16.00 -17.88
CA ALA A 23 0.67 -15.43 -16.93
C ALA A 23 0.12 -14.17 -16.23
N VAL A 24 -0.60 -13.32 -16.97
CA VAL A 24 -1.24 -12.11 -16.44
C VAL A 24 -2.37 -12.47 -15.47
N TYR A 25 -3.21 -13.46 -15.82
CA TYR A 25 -4.27 -13.96 -14.93
C TYR A 25 -3.69 -14.61 -13.68
N THR A 26 -2.65 -15.44 -13.82
CA THR A 26 -1.99 -16.09 -12.68
C THR A 26 -1.46 -15.03 -11.71
N TYR A 27 -0.74 -14.02 -12.22
CA TYR A 27 -0.22 -12.92 -11.40
C TYR A 27 -1.35 -12.14 -10.71
N GLY A 28 -2.42 -11.80 -11.44
CA GLY A 28 -3.58 -11.11 -10.88
C GLY A 28 -4.25 -11.89 -9.75
N ILE A 29 -4.45 -13.20 -9.93
CA ILE A 29 -5.04 -14.09 -8.93
C ILE A 29 -4.12 -14.22 -7.72
N GLU A 30 -2.80 -14.34 -7.92
CA GLU A 30 -1.84 -14.37 -6.82
C GLU A 30 -1.91 -13.10 -5.96
N ILE A 31 -1.99 -11.91 -6.58
CA ILE A 31 -2.15 -10.65 -5.85
C ILE A 31 -3.46 -10.64 -5.05
N ILE A 32 -4.57 -11.02 -5.68
CA ILE A 32 -5.89 -11.02 -5.02
C ILE A 32 -5.86 -11.96 -3.81
N LEU A 33 -5.37 -13.19 -3.98
CA LEU A 33 -5.28 -14.17 -2.89
C LEU A 33 -4.34 -13.69 -1.78
N SER A 34 -3.16 -13.17 -2.13
CA SER A 34 -2.21 -12.65 -1.14
C SER A 34 -2.80 -11.46 -0.35
N THR A 35 -3.57 -10.60 -1.03
CA THR A 35 -4.21 -9.43 -0.41
C THR A 35 -5.34 -9.87 0.52
N MET A 36 -6.17 -10.83 0.09
CA MET A 36 -7.23 -11.40 0.92
C MET A 36 -6.67 -12.06 2.17
N ILE A 37 -5.63 -12.89 2.04
CA ILE A 37 -4.95 -13.53 3.19
C ILE A 37 -4.39 -12.46 4.14
N GLY A 38 -3.78 -11.39 3.61
CA GLY A 38 -3.28 -10.27 4.42
C GLY A 38 -4.39 -9.53 5.17
N ILE A 39 -5.49 -9.21 4.49
CA ILE A 39 -6.66 -8.56 5.08
C ILE A 39 -7.26 -9.42 6.20
N SER A 40 -7.53 -10.70 5.92
CA SER A 40 -8.10 -11.62 6.90
C SER A 40 -7.21 -11.74 8.14
N SER A 41 -5.89 -11.84 7.96
CA SER A 41 -4.94 -11.90 9.07
C SER A 41 -4.99 -10.66 9.95
N ILE A 42 -4.98 -9.47 9.35
CA ILE A 42 -5.03 -8.22 10.11
C ILE A 42 -6.34 -8.09 10.88
N LEU A 43 -7.48 -8.48 10.29
CA LEU A 43 -8.78 -8.46 10.98
C LEU A 43 -8.85 -9.46 12.15
N ILE A 44 -8.27 -10.65 12.00
CA ILE A 44 -8.20 -11.64 13.09
C ILE A 44 -7.33 -11.10 14.23
N VAL A 45 -6.12 -10.63 13.90
CA VAL A 45 -5.17 -10.10 14.89
C VAL A 45 -5.75 -8.88 15.60
N SER A 46 -6.36 -7.94 14.87
CA SER A 46 -6.99 -6.76 15.48
C SER A 46 -8.16 -7.13 16.40
N GLY A 47 -8.97 -8.12 16.01
CA GLY A 47 -10.05 -8.65 16.85
C GLY A 47 -9.54 -9.30 18.14
N LEU A 48 -8.46 -10.10 18.06
CA LEU A 48 -7.83 -10.74 19.22
C LEU A 48 -7.19 -9.71 20.18
N LEU A 49 -6.71 -8.59 19.65
CA LEU A 49 -6.16 -7.49 20.44
C LEU A 49 -7.23 -6.53 20.97
N HIS A 50 -8.51 -6.77 20.69
CA HIS A 50 -9.63 -5.86 20.98
C HIS A 50 -9.55 -4.48 20.29
N GLU A 51 -8.70 -4.35 19.26
CA GLU A 51 -8.44 -3.12 18.50
C GLU A 51 -9.01 -3.20 17.08
N PHE A 52 -10.18 -3.82 16.96
CA PHE A 52 -10.79 -4.14 15.67
C PHE A 52 -11.01 -2.89 14.80
N LYS A 53 -11.44 -1.78 15.43
CA LYS A 53 -11.67 -0.50 14.75
C LYS A 53 -10.40 0.03 14.09
N LEU A 54 -9.28 0.06 14.81
CA LEU A 54 -7.99 0.53 14.28
C LEU A 54 -7.47 -0.39 13.18
N GLY A 55 -7.71 -1.71 13.29
CA GLY A 55 -7.41 -2.67 12.22
C GLY A 55 -8.20 -2.41 10.94
N VAL A 56 -9.50 -2.12 11.03
CA VAL A 56 -10.32 -1.77 9.86
C VAL A 56 -9.85 -0.47 9.23
N ILE A 57 -9.56 0.55 10.03
CA ILE A 57 -9.10 1.86 9.54
C ILE A 57 -7.75 1.74 8.84
N PHE A 58 -6.80 0.98 9.41
CA PHE A 58 -5.54 0.66 8.75
C PHE A 58 -5.78 0.05 7.38
N LEU A 59 -6.64 -0.97 7.28
CA LEU A 59 -6.91 -1.66 6.02
C LEU A 59 -7.57 -0.76 4.97
N LEU A 60 -8.52 0.08 5.37
CA LEU A 60 -9.22 1.02 4.48
C LEU A 60 -8.28 2.05 3.87
N VAL A 61 -7.23 2.47 4.60
CA VAL A 61 -6.23 3.40 4.10
C VAL A 61 -5.15 2.66 3.32
N PHE A 62 -4.51 1.68 3.96
CA PHE A 62 -3.29 1.05 3.49
C PHE A 62 -3.52 0.18 2.25
N ALA A 63 -4.56 -0.66 2.22
CA ALA A 63 -4.74 -1.61 1.13
C ALA A 63 -5.08 -0.93 -0.21
N PRO A 64 -6.06 0.00 -0.29
CA PRO A 64 -6.36 0.68 -1.55
C PRO A 64 -5.19 1.53 -2.03
N LEU A 65 -4.60 2.35 -1.15
CA LEU A 65 -3.46 3.17 -1.52
C LEU A 65 -2.31 2.31 -2.06
N ARG A 66 -1.94 1.22 -1.38
CA ARG A 66 -0.88 0.32 -1.84
C ARG A 66 -1.14 -0.29 -3.22
N VAL A 67 -2.39 -0.62 -3.54
CA VAL A 67 -2.76 -1.20 -4.85
C VAL A 67 -2.59 -0.15 -5.96
N PHE A 68 -2.96 1.10 -5.72
CA PHE A 68 -3.00 2.13 -6.78
C PHE A 68 -1.77 3.02 -6.85
N THR A 69 -1.07 3.26 -5.74
CA THR A 69 0.16 4.05 -5.73
C THR A 69 1.34 3.30 -6.30
N GLY A 70 1.21 1.99 -6.54
CA GLY A 70 2.33 1.15 -6.93
C GLY A 70 3.31 1.02 -5.77
N GLY A 71 3.67 -0.21 -5.43
CA GLY A 71 4.54 -0.40 -4.29
C GLY A 71 4.87 -1.86 -4.10
N TYR A 72 6.15 -2.09 -3.79
CA TYR A 72 6.77 -3.31 -3.32
C TYR A 72 5.78 -4.48 -3.08
N HIS A 73 5.46 -5.22 -4.14
CA HIS A 73 5.25 -6.64 -3.97
C HIS A 73 6.65 -7.21 -3.81
N ALA A 74 6.99 -7.52 -2.56
CA ALA A 74 8.21 -8.23 -2.25
C ALA A 74 8.33 -9.42 -3.20
N VAL A 75 9.57 -9.81 -3.51
CA VAL A 75 9.91 -10.93 -4.41
C VAL A 75 9.11 -12.23 -4.08
N THR A 76 8.57 -12.34 -2.86
CA THR A 76 7.61 -13.39 -2.47
C THR A 76 6.37 -12.83 -1.74
N TYR A 77 5.21 -13.42 -2.01
CA TYR A 77 3.92 -13.11 -1.35
C TYR A 77 3.97 -13.25 0.17
N PHE A 78 4.74 -14.22 0.68
CA PHE A 78 4.93 -14.40 2.12
C PHE A 78 5.62 -13.20 2.78
N ARG A 79 6.61 -12.58 2.10
CA ARG A 79 7.21 -11.34 2.60
C ARG A 79 6.22 -10.19 2.60
N CYS A 80 5.37 -10.08 1.58
CA CYS A 80 4.30 -9.07 1.55
C CYS A 80 3.34 -9.23 2.74
N PHE A 81 2.92 -10.47 3.03
CA PHE A 81 2.11 -10.80 4.18
C PHE A 81 2.78 -10.40 5.50
N LEU A 82 4.03 -10.82 5.72
CA LEU A 82 4.77 -10.50 6.94
C LEU A 82 4.96 -8.98 7.12
N ILE A 83 5.41 -8.29 6.07
CA ILE A 83 5.62 -6.84 6.12
C ILE A 83 4.33 -6.11 6.48
N SER A 84 3.20 -6.49 5.88
CA SER A 84 1.90 -5.87 6.21
C SER A 84 1.47 -6.10 7.64
N ASN A 85 1.57 -7.32 8.15
CA ASN A 85 1.17 -7.63 9.54
C ASN A 85 2.10 -6.97 10.56
N ILE A 86 3.42 -7.02 10.33
CA ILE A 86 4.41 -6.37 11.20
C ILE A 86 4.21 -4.85 11.21
N SER A 87 3.98 -4.25 10.04
CA SER A 87 3.74 -2.80 9.96
C SER A 87 2.45 -2.41 10.66
N TYR A 88 1.39 -3.20 10.51
CA TYR A 88 0.14 -2.99 11.25
C TYR A 88 0.37 -3.02 12.77
N LEU A 89 1.01 -4.08 13.29
CA LEU A 89 1.30 -4.21 14.72
C LEU A 89 2.19 -3.07 15.23
N PHE A 90 3.22 -2.70 14.47
CA PHE A 90 4.08 -1.58 14.81
C PHE A 90 3.30 -0.27 14.88
N LEU A 91 2.47 0.03 13.88
CA LEU A 91 1.67 1.25 13.87
C LEU A 91 0.62 1.27 14.97
N LEU A 92 -0.01 0.13 15.28
CA LEU A 92 -0.97 0.01 16.37
C LEU A 92 -0.31 0.37 17.71
N LEU A 93 0.81 -0.29 18.03
CA LEU A 93 1.56 -0.02 19.26
C LEU A 93 2.06 1.42 19.31
N PHE A 94 2.58 1.92 18.18
CA PHE A 94 3.09 3.28 18.09
C PHE A 94 1.96 4.30 18.30
N ASN A 95 0.83 4.15 17.59
CA ASN A 95 -0.35 5.02 17.71
C ASN A 95 -0.81 5.12 19.16
N ASN A 96 -1.02 3.97 19.83
CA ASN A 96 -1.52 3.91 21.20
C ASN A 96 -0.61 4.61 22.21
N ILE A 97 0.69 4.75 21.91
CA ILE A 97 1.65 5.46 22.77
C ILE A 97 1.64 6.98 22.51
N ILE A 98 1.43 7.42 21.27
CA ILE A 98 1.71 8.80 20.85
C ILE A 98 0.47 9.65 20.58
N TYR A 99 -0.70 9.06 20.32
CA TYR A 99 -1.87 9.81 19.84
C TYR A 99 -2.37 10.87 20.83
N THR A 100 -2.18 10.65 22.13
CA THR A 100 -2.48 11.61 23.20
C THR A 100 -1.34 12.59 23.49
N LYS A 101 -0.10 12.23 23.13
CA LYS A 101 1.12 12.98 23.48
C LYS A 101 1.52 13.98 22.40
N LEU A 102 1.24 13.68 21.15
CA LEU A 102 1.61 14.56 20.04
C LEU A 102 0.57 15.68 19.85
N PRO A 103 1.02 16.94 19.71
CA PRO A 103 0.16 18.05 19.36
C PRO A 103 -0.40 17.88 17.94
N LEU A 104 -1.58 18.46 17.68
CA LEU A 104 -2.32 18.29 16.43
C LEU A 104 -1.51 18.79 15.21
N GLU A 105 -0.74 19.85 15.40
CA GLU A 105 0.10 20.48 14.38
C GLU A 105 1.10 19.47 13.79
N ILE A 106 1.69 18.61 14.62
CA ILE A 106 2.63 17.58 14.15
C ILE A 106 1.90 16.54 13.28
N TRP A 107 0.70 16.13 13.68
CA TRP A 107 -0.12 15.22 12.88
C TRP A 107 -0.47 15.81 11.51
N LEU A 108 -0.83 17.10 11.46
CA LEU A 108 -1.14 17.79 10.22
C LEU A 108 0.09 17.95 9.32
N ILE A 109 1.27 18.25 9.89
CA ILE A 109 2.53 18.30 9.14
C ILE A 109 2.83 16.94 8.52
N LEU A 110 2.72 15.85 9.28
CA LEU A 110 2.93 14.49 8.77
C LEU A 110 1.96 14.14 7.64
N LEU A 111 0.69 14.52 7.79
CA LEU A 111 -0.35 14.31 6.78
C LEU A 111 -0.01 15.06 5.49
N VAL A 112 0.35 16.34 5.58
CA VAL A 112 0.71 17.18 4.42
C VAL A 112 1.94 16.62 3.70
N LEU A 113 3.02 16.33 4.42
CA LEU A 113 4.26 15.83 3.83
C LEU A 113 4.05 14.49 3.12
N SER A 114 3.36 13.56 3.77
CA SER A 114 3.11 12.22 3.21
C SER A 114 2.19 12.28 2.00
N SER A 115 1.12 13.08 2.08
CA SER A 115 0.17 13.26 0.98
C SER A 115 0.81 13.94 -0.21
N TYR A 116 1.61 15.00 0.02
CA TYR A 116 2.37 15.67 -1.03
C TYR A 116 3.31 14.69 -1.75
N TYR A 117 4.06 13.89 -0.99
CA TYR A 117 4.97 12.90 -1.57
C TYR A 117 4.21 11.89 -2.44
N ILE A 118 3.12 11.31 -1.92
CA ILE A 118 2.31 10.33 -2.65
C ILE A 118 1.71 10.94 -3.93
N ALA A 119 1.19 12.17 -3.85
CA ALA A 119 0.53 12.84 -4.98
C ALA A 119 1.48 13.07 -6.18
N ILE A 120 2.76 13.29 -5.91
CA ILE A 120 3.78 13.52 -6.94
C ILE A 120 4.30 12.20 -7.51
N HIS A 121 4.61 11.23 -6.64
CA HIS A 121 5.35 10.03 -7.01
C HIS A 121 4.45 8.85 -7.43
N ALA A 122 3.14 8.91 -7.16
CA ALA A 122 2.22 7.86 -7.59
C ALA A 122 1.89 7.94 -9.11
N PRO A 123 1.77 6.79 -9.80
CA PRO A 123 2.12 5.46 -9.34
C PRO A 123 3.61 5.16 -9.52
N VAL A 124 4.23 4.51 -8.52
CA VAL A 124 5.58 3.97 -8.63
C VAL A 124 5.56 2.74 -9.53
N VAL A 125 6.23 2.84 -10.68
CA VAL A 125 6.31 1.73 -11.66
C VAL A 125 7.38 0.74 -11.20
N ASN A 126 7.02 -0.51 -10.94
CA ASN A 126 7.98 -1.59 -10.65
C ASN A 126 8.47 -2.24 -11.95
N GLU A 127 9.74 -2.64 -12.04
CA GLU A 127 10.31 -3.33 -13.22
C GLU A 127 9.59 -4.65 -13.51
N ASN A 128 9.16 -5.35 -12.46
CA ASN A 128 8.41 -6.60 -12.55
C ASN A 128 6.94 -6.43 -12.99
N GLN A 129 6.48 -5.19 -13.15
CA GLN A 129 5.13 -4.87 -13.59
C GLN A 129 5.17 -3.78 -14.67
N PRO A 130 5.47 -4.13 -15.93
CA PRO A 130 5.33 -3.19 -17.05
C PRO A 130 3.86 -2.83 -17.22
N ILE A 131 3.51 -1.60 -16.83
CA ILE A 131 2.16 -1.04 -16.96
C ILE A 131 2.15 -0.20 -18.25
N GLY A 132 1.22 -0.47 -19.16
CA GLY A 132 1.00 0.40 -20.32
C GLY A 132 0.54 1.80 -19.90
N GLU A 133 0.91 2.83 -20.66
CA GLU A 133 0.67 4.25 -20.32
C GLU A 133 -0.79 4.56 -19.92
N ASN A 134 -1.77 3.97 -20.62
CA ASN A 134 -3.20 4.14 -20.30
C ASN A 134 -3.60 3.59 -18.92
N LYS A 135 -2.94 2.54 -18.44
CA LYS A 135 -3.21 1.96 -17.12
C LYS A 135 -2.48 2.74 -16.02
N LYS A 136 -1.31 3.31 -16.33
CA LYS A 136 -0.55 4.18 -15.44
C LYS A 136 -1.32 5.47 -15.11
N SER A 137 -1.91 6.12 -16.11
CA SER A 137 -2.73 7.33 -15.91
C SER A 137 -3.97 7.05 -15.06
N ARG A 138 -4.65 5.93 -15.29
CA ARG A 138 -5.80 5.49 -14.47
C ARG A 138 -5.41 5.23 -13.02
N CYS A 139 -4.32 4.50 -12.78
CA CYS A 139 -3.81 4.26 -11.43
C CYS A 139 -3.44 5.57 -10.72
N LYS A 140 -2.84 6.53 -11.43
CA LYS A 140 -2.54 7.87 -10.88
C LYS A 140 -3.79 8.59 -10.40
N ILE A 141 -4.83 8.62 -11.24
CA ILE A 141 -6.11 9.27 -10.91
C ILE A 141 -6.77 8.59 -9.71
N MET A 142 -6.82 7.26 -9.70
CA MET A 142 -7.39 6.48 -8.59
C MET A 142 -6.62 6.70 -7.28
N ALA A 143 -5.29 6.64 -7.32
CA ALA A 143 -4.43 6.90 -6.16
C ALA A 143 -4.69 8.29 -5.58
N ARG A 144 -4.78 9.32 -6.43
CA ARG A 144 -5.05 10.70 -6.00
C ARG A 144 -6.44 10.85 -5.40
N ASN A 145 -7.46 10.24 -6.00
CA ASN A 145 -8.82 10.30 -5.47
C ASN A 145 -8.93 9.62 -4.10
N ILE A 146 -8.33 8.43 -3.95
CA ILE A 146 -8.27 7.71 -2.67
C ILE A 146 -7.51 8.52 -1.63
N LEU A 147 -6.37 9.11 -2.01
CA LEU A 147 -5.60 9.97 -1.11
C LEU A 147 -6.43 11.16 -0.64
N ASN A 148 -7.11 11.86 -1.55
CA ASN A 148 -7.96 13.00 -1.19
C ASN A 148 -9.07 12.59 -0.22
N ILE A 149 -9.75 11.46 -0.48
CA ILE A 149 -10.78 10.93 0.44
C ILE A 149 -10.18 10.69 1.84
N ASN A 150 -9.02 10.05 1.91
CA ASN A 150 -8.34 9.78 3.19
C ASN A 150 -7.90 11.05 3.90
N VAL A 151 -7.42 12.07 3.18
CA VAL A 151 -7.05 13.38 3.75
C VAL A 151 -8.27 14.08 4.32
N PHE A 152 -9.37 14.17 3.58
CA PHE A 152 -10.61 14.78 4.07
C PHE A 152 -11.16 14.03 5.28
N ALA A 153 -11.14 12.70 5.27
CA ALA A 153 -11.56 11.88 6.40
C ALA A 153 -10.65 12.11 7.63
N ALA A 154 -9.33 12.18 7.46
CA ALA A 154 -8.39 12.47 8.55
C ALA A 154 -8.62 13.88 9.15
N LEU A 155 -8.86 14.89 8.30
CA LEU A 155 -9.20 16.24 8.76
C LEU A 155 -10.52 16.26 9.54
N PHE A 156 -11.55 15.56 9.08
CA PHE A 156 -12.79 15.41 9.81
C PHE A 156 -12.58 14.70 11.16
N LEU A 157 -11.80 13.63 11.19
CA LEU A 157 -11.52 12.88 12.41
C LEU A 157 -10.67 13.65 13.41
N SER A 158 -9.91 14.66 12.98
CA SER A 158 -9.11 15.50 13.88
C SER A 158 -9.92 16.20 14.98
N VAL A 159 -11.21 16.42 14.74
CA VAL A 159 -12.13 17.01 15.72
C VAL A 159 -13.04 15.99 16.41
N VAL A 160 -13.11 14.75 15.92
CA VAL A 160 -14.00 13.69 16.44
C VAL A 160 -13.24 12.70 17.29
N ASP A 161 -12.18 12.11 16.74
CA ASP A 161 -11.43 11.02 17.34
C ASP A 161 -9.96 11.06 16.90
N LYS A 162 -9.11 11.55 17.80
CA LYS A 162 -7.66 11.69 17.56
C LYS A 162 -6.96 10.35 17.39
N GLU A 163 -7.46 9.28 18.01
CA GLU A 163 -6.85 7.96 17.92
C GLU A 163 -7.02 7.37 16.52
N ILE A 164 -8.25 7.46 15.99
CA ILE A 164 -8.57 7.03 14.63
C ILE A 164 -7.85 7.92 13.61
N MET A 165 -7.84 9.24 13.82
CA MET A 165 -7.08 10.17 12.98
C MET A 165 -5.59 9.78 12.94
N GLY A 166 -4.98 9.54 14.11
CA GLY A 166 -3.57 9.15 14.21
C GLY A 166 -3.27 7.89 13.40
N MET A 167 -4.11 6.85 13.53
CA MET A 167 -3.97 5.61 12.77
C MET A 167 -4.07 5.84 11.26
N MET A 168 -4.97 6.72 10.80
CA MET A 168 -5.07 7.09 9.39
C MET A 168 -3.81 7.78 8.88
N VAL A 169 -3.33 8.80 9.61
CA VAL A 169 -2.13 9.56 9.22
C VAL A 169 -0.92 8.64 9.16
N LEU A 170 -0.70 7.81 10.18
CA LEU A 170 0.39 6.83 10.21
C LEU A 170 0.32 5.84 9.05
N SER A 171 -0.88 5.40 8.68
CA SER A 171 -1.09 4.50 7.54
C SER A 171 -0.72 5.17 6.21
N ILE A 172 -1.06 6.46 6.03
CA ILE A 172 -0.63 7.25 4.85
C ILE A 172 0.89 7.41 4.85
N CYS A 173 1.51 7.74 6.00
CA CYS A 173 2.96 7.83 6.15
C CYS A 173 3.65 6.52 5.76
N LEU A 174 3.13 5.38 6.20
CA LEU A 174 3.68 4.07 5.87
C LEU A 174 3.65 3.78 4.37
N VAL A 175 2.56 4.16 3.67
CA VAL A 175 2.48 4.04 2.21
C VAL A 175 3.56 4.91 1.55
N ALA A 176 3.74 6.15 1.99
CA ALA A 176 4.79 7.04 1.48
C ALA A 176 6.19 6.43 1.68
N VAL A 177 6.46 5.84 2.86
CA VAL A 177 7.71 5.13 3.15
C VAL A 177 7.92 3.93 2.21
N PHE A 178 6.89 3.14 1.93
CA PHE A 178 6.99 2.02 1.00
C PHE A 178 7.24 2.45 -0.45
N MET A 179 6.64 3.55 -0.87
CA MET A 179 6.94 4.18 -2.16
C MET A 179 8.39 4.65 -2.23
N LEU A 180 8.89 5.35 -1.20
CA LEU A 180 10.29 5.79 -1.09
C LEU A 180 11.28 4.63 -1.21
N ILE A 181 11.03 3.52 -0.50
CA ILE A 181 11.90 2.33 -0.56
C ILE A 181 11.89 1.72 -1.97
N THR A 182 10.74 1.76 -2.66
CA THR A 182 10.60 1.23 -4.02
C THR A 182 11.29 2.14 -5.06
N ASP A 183 11.31 3.46 -4.84
CA ASP A 183 11.93 4.44 -5.74
C ASP A 183 13.47 4.53 -5.61
N LYS A 184 14.02 4.29 -4.40
CA LYS A 184 15.48 4.35 -4.12
C LYS A 184 16.39 3.62 -5.13
N PRO A 185 16.13 2.38 -5.57
CA PRO A 185 17.00 1.73 -6.55
C PRO A 185 17.07 2.48 -7.89
N LYS A 186 16.00 3.15 -8.32
CA LYS A 186 16.02 3.96 -9.56
C LYS A 186 16.79 5.27 -9.40
N PHE A 187 16.68 5.93 -8.24
CA PHE A 187 17.44 7.14 -7.93
C PHE A 187 18.96 6.88 -7.90
N LEU A 188 19.39 5.74 -7.32
CA LEU A 188 20.79 5.32 -7.31
C LEU A 188 21.32 4.93 -8.70
N LEU A 189 20.47 4.38 -9.56
CA LEU A 189 20.82 4.09 -10.96
C LEU A 189 20.91 5.36 -11.81
N TYR A 190 20.04 6.35 -11.57
CA TYR A 190 20.09 7.65 -12.24
C TYR A 190 21.33 8.45 -11.85
N THR A 191 21.66 8.49 -10.56
CA THR A 191 22.89 9.14 -10.07
C THR A 191 24.15 8.44 -10.56
N LYS A 192 24.19 7.10 -10.61
CA LYS A 192 25.33 6.39 -11.24
C LYS A 192 25.46 6.67 -12.74
N LYS A 193 24.36 6.75 -13.50
CA LYS A 193 24.41 7.09 -14.93
C LYS A 193 24.79 8.55 -15.19
N GLY A 194 24.40 9.47 -14.30
CA GLY A 194 24.80 10.88 -14.39
C GLY A 194 26.27 11.14 -14.04
N VAL A 195 26.91 10.25 -13.26
CA VAL A 195 28.34 10.35 -12.90
C VAL A 195 29.25 9.69 -13.96
N ILE A 196 28.74 8.76 -14.77
CA ILE A 196 29.51 8.08 -15.83
C ILE A 196 29.32 8.78 -17.20
N GLY A 197 28.47 9.80 -17.27
CA GLY A 197 28.16 10.57 -18.48
C GLY A 197 28.78 11.97 -18.55
N LEU A 198 29.82 12.25 -17.76
CA LEU A 198 30.62 13.47 -17.80
C LEU A 198 32.11 13.13 -17.95
#